data_AF-A0AAV2QGH9-F1
#
_entry.id   AF-A0AAV2QGH9-F1
#
_cell.length_a   1.000
_cell.length_b   1.000
_cell.length_c   1.000
_cell.angle_alpha   90.00
_cell.angle_beta   90.00
_cell.angle_gamma   90.00
#
_symmetry.space_group_name_H-M   'P 1'
#
loop_
_entity.id
_entity.type
_entity.pdbx_description
1 polymer ?
#
loop_
_entity_poly.entity_id
_entity_poly.type
_entity_poly.pdbx_seq_one_letter_code
_entity_poly.pdbx_strand_id
1 'polypeptide(L)'
;IGTMRHLLLLLALAHTGSAVYFCFFCGNWPETNTWYDTECGQDNYTGVWWSWPSEMTCSTEVFYDGSEHVERGYTSNSVEDGKCEDTGVSIKCYCKGDICNKHLCQDCSI
;
A
#
# COMPACT_ATOMS: atom_id res chain seq x y z
N ILE A 1 -12.69 -47.95 39.56
CA ILE A 1 -13.28 -47.46 38.29
C ILE A 1 -13.23 -45.94 38.33
N GLY A 2 -12.61 -45.28 37.36
CA GLY A 2 -12.62 -43.82 37.26
C GLY A 2 -11.30 -43.12 36.87
N THR A 3 -10.47 -43.73 36.00
CA THR A 3 -9.44 -42.98 35.27
C THR A 3 -10.09 -42.21 34.12
N MET A 4 -10.05 -40.87 34.11
CA MET A 4 -10.04 -40.16 32.84
C MET A 4 -9.46 -38.73 32.98
N ARG A 5 -8.13 -38.70 32.82
CA ARG A 5 -7.36 -37.55 32.34
C ARG A 5 -8.11 -36.88 31.18
N HIS A 6 -8.40 -35.59 31.30
CA HIS A 6 -8.71 -34.75 30.14
C HIS A 6 -7.76 -33.56 30.17
N LEU A 7 -6.55 -33.80 29.66
CA LEU A 7 -5.59 -32.77 29.32
C LEU A 7 -6.13 -32.09 28.05
N LEU A 8 -6.83 -30.96 28.20
CA LEU A 8 -7.23 -30.12 27.08
C LEU A 8 -5.98 -29.36 26.60
N LEU A 9 -5.22 -29.98 25.68
CA LEU A 9 -4.20 -29.31 24.90
C LEU A 9 -4.90 -28.38 23.90
N LEU A 10 -5.01 -27.10 24.27
CA LEU A 10 -5.35 -26.02 23.36
C LEU A 10 -4.27 -25.97 22.26
N LEU A 11 -4.64 -26.37 21.04
CA LEU A 11 -3.87 -26.06 19.84
C LEU A 11 -3.87 -24.54 19.67
N ALA A 12 -2.83 -23.88 20.16
CA ALA A 12 -2.48 -22.56 19.69
C ALA A 12 -1.94 -22.73 18.27
N LEU A 13 -2.82 -22.64 17.26
CA LEU A 13 -2.37 -22.40 15.89
C LEU A 13 -1.71 -21.02 15.89
N ALA A 14 -0.39 -21.02 16.07
CA ALA A 14 0.45 -19.90 15.70
C ALA A 14 0.26 -19.69 14.19
N HIS A 15 -0.66 -18.81 13.82
CA HIS A 15 -0.73 -18.27 12.47
C HIS A 15 0.49 -17.37 12.29
N THR A 16 1.66 -17.98 12.05
CA THR A 16 2.83 -17.28 11.50
C THR A 16 2.66 -17.16 9.98
N GLY A 17 1.45 -16.82 9.52
CA GLY A 17 1.26 -16.38 8.16
C GLY A 17 1.77 -14.96 8.10
N SER A 18 2.88 -14.73 7.39
CA SER A 18 3.28 -13.37 7.05
C SER A 18 2.09 -12.73 6.35
N ALA A 19 1.41 -11.79 7.01
CA ALA A 19 0.33 -11.08 6.37
C ALA A 19 0.92 -10.40 5.13
N VAL A 20 0.18 -10.46 4.02
CA VAL A 20 0.53 -9.78 2.77
C VAL A 20 -0.55 -8.75 2.49
N TYR A 21 -0.14 -7.61 1.94
CA TYR A 21 -1.06 -6.59 1.44
C TYR A 21 -0.86 -6.40 -0.05
N PHE A 22 -1.92 -6.01 -0.74
CA PHE A 22 -1.86 -5.65 -2.15
C PHE A 22 -1.74 -4.12 -2.30
N CYS A 23 -0.82 -3.64 -3.11
CA CYS A 23 -0.72 -2.22 -3.47
C CYS A 23 -0.76 -2.07 -4.99
N PHE A 24 -1.40 -1.01 -5.48
CA PHE A 24 -1.24 -0.62 -6.88
C PHE A 24 0.20 -0.18 -7.16
N PHE A 25 0.69 -0.49 -8.35
CA PHE A 25 2.06 -0.22 -8.76
C PHE A 25 2.10 0.23 -10.22
N CYS A 26 2.27 1.54 -10.44
CA CYS A 26 2.25 2.17 -11.76
C CYS A 26 2.86 3.58 -11.73
N GLY A 27 3.07 4.17 -12.90
CA GLY A 27 3.16 5.62 -13.05
C GLY A 27 2.63 6.07 -14.41
N ASN A 28 2.17 7.31 -14.52
CA ASN A 28 1.65 7.87 -15.79
C ASN A 28 2.65 8.77 -16.52
N TRP A 29 3.94 8.74 -16.14
CA TRP A 29 5.01 9.47 -16.85
C TRP A 29 5.77 8.54 -17.82
N PRO A 30 5.66 8.73 -19.14
CA PRO A 30 6.12 7.76 -20.14
C PRO A 30 7.65 7.67 -20.26
N GLU A 31 8.39 8.72 -19.88
CA GLU A 31 9.82 8.81 -20.15
C GLU A 31 10.69 8.01 -19.18
N THR A 32 10.16 7.60 -18.03
CA THR A 32 10.96 7.03 -16.93
C THR A 32 10.42 5.74 -16.32
N ASN A 33 9.20 5.30 -16.67
CA ASN A 33 8.51 4.26 -15.92
C ASN A 33 8.35 2.95 -16.72
N THR A 34 8.99 1.86 -16.27
CA THR A 34 8.77 0.51 -16.82
C THR A 34 7.37 -0.05 -16.54
N TRP A 35 6.62 0.60 -15.66
CA TRP A 35 5.25 0.28 -15.25
C TRP A 35 4.30 1.41 -15.66
N TYR A 36 4.54 1.93 -16.86
CA TYR A 36 3.75 3.00 -17.45
C TYR A 36 2.29 2.55 -17.61
N ASP A 37 1.39 3.32 -17.03
CA ASP A 37 -0.04 3.20 -17.20
C ASP A 37 -0.65 4.60 -17.30
N THR A 38 -1.29 4.89 -18.43
CA THR A 38 -1.96 6.17 -18.69
C THR A 38 -3.04 6.50 -17.66
N GLU A 39 -3.63 5.48 -17.02
CA GLU A 39 -4.69 5.63 -16.05
C GLU A 39 -4.17 5.74 -14.61
N CYS A 40 -2.86 5.65 -14.36
CA CYS A 40 -2.30 5.64 -13.01
C CYS A 40 -2.68 6.88 -12.17
N GLY A 41 -2.79 8.05 -12.84
CA GLY A 41 -3.19 9.32 -12.22
C GLY A 41 -4.69 9.48 -11.97
N GLN A 42 -5.52 8.51 -12.37
CA GLN A 42 -6.96 8.55 -12.09
C GLN A 42 -7.23 8.28 -10.61
N ASP A 43 -8.16 9.04 -10.02
CA ASP A 43 -8.71 8.67 -8.71
C ASP A 43 -9.54 7.38 -8.82
N ASN A 44 -9.65 6.62 -7.73
CA ASN A 44 -10.24 5.28 -7.73
C ASN A 44 -9.60 4.34 -8.76
N TYR A 45 -8.27 4.41 -8.93
CA TYR A 45 -7.54 3.55 -9.85
C TYR A 45 -7.86 2.06 -9.60
N THR A 46 -7.98 1.27 -10.67
CA THR A 46 -8.32 -0.17 -10.61
C THR A 46 -7.35 -1.07 -11.40
N GLY A 47 -6.17 -0.56 -11.75
CA GLY A 47 -5.24 -1.26 -12.62
C GLY A 47 -4.33 -2.27 -11.90
N VAL A 48 -3.03 -2.25 -12.22
CA VAL A 48 -2.11 -3.31 -11.82
C VAL A 48 -1.72 -3.19 -10.35
N TRP A 49 -1.86 -4.29 -9.61
CA TRP A 49 -1.46 -4.42 -8.21
C TRP A 49 -0.54 -5.63 -8.01
N TRP A 50 0.35 -5.53 -7.02
CA TRP A 50 1.21 -6.64 -6.57
C TRP A 50 1.07 -6.87 -5.07
N SER A 51 1.37 -8.09 -4.64
CA SER A 51 1.41 -8.46 -3.22
C SER A 51 2.76 -8.12 -2.60
N TRP A 52 2.73 -7.51 -1.42
CA TRP A 52 3.90 -7.13 -0.63
C TRP A 52 3.77 -7.68 0.80
N PRO A 53 4.89 -7.87 1.52
CA PRO A 53 4.85 -8.11 2.96
C PRO A 53 4.05 -7.02 3.69
N SER A 54 3.26 -7.40 4.69
CA SER A 54 2.43 -6.48 5.50
C SER A 54 3.20 -5.43 6.29
N GLU A 55 4.51 -5.61 6.43
CA GLU A 55 5.40 -4.61 7.05
C GLU A 55 5.60 -3.37 6.14
N MET A 56 5.35 -3.53 4.83
CA MET A 56 5.44 -2.47 3.84
C MET A 56 4.17 -1.60 3.85
N THR A 57 4.32 -0.36 3.39
CA THR A 57 3.21 0.61 3.35
C THR A 57 2.97 1.01 1.90
N CYS A 58 1.72 0.95 1.44
CA CYS A 58 1.40 1.41 0.09
C CYS A 58 1.59 2.94 0.02
N SER A 59 1.85 3.45 -1.19
CA SER A 59 2.02 4.88 -1.41
C SER A 59 1.42 5.35 -2.72
N THR A 60 1.05 6.62 -2.74
CA THR A 60 0.74 7.39 -3.94
C THR A 60 1.51 8.71 -3.86
N GLU A 61 2.17 9.09 -4.93
CA GLU A 61 2.95 10.31 -5.04
C GLU A 61 2.41 11.14 -6.21
N VAL A 62 2.10 12.40 -5.95
CA VAL A 62 1.55 13.35 -6.93
C VAL A 62 2.52 14.51 -7.05
N PHE A 63 3.02 14.77 -8.26
CA PHE A 63 4.01 15.80 -8.53
C PHE A 63 3.36 17.16 -8.84
N TYR A 64 4.03 18.24 -8.42
CA TYR A 64 3.57 19.63 -8.58
C TYR A 64 4.06 20.30 -9.87
N ASP A 65 4.57 19.53 -10.81
CA ASP A 65 5.17 20.01 -12.06
C ASP A 65 4.15 20.49 -13.12
N GLY A 66 2.85 20.40 -12.81
CA GLY A 66 1.75 20.77 -13.70
C GLY A 66 1.48 19.73 -14.79
N SER A 67 2.14 18.57 -14.74
CA SER A 67 2.03 17.52 -15.76
C SER A 67 1.04 16.42 -15.39
N GLU A 68 0.41 16.53 -14.21
CA GLU A 68 -0.43 15.50 -13.61
C GLU A 68 0.31 14.16 -13.39
N HIS A 69 1.63 14.23 -13.22
CA HIS A 69 2.46 13.05 -12.94
C HIS A 69 2.10 12.47 -11.57
N VAL A 70 1.74 11.19 -11.59
CA VAL A 70 1.41 10.36 -10.43
C VAL A 70 2.18 9.05 -10.50
N GLU A 71 2.70 8.63 -9.35
CA GLU A 71 3.27 7.30 -9.13
C GLU A 71 2.55 6.59 -7.99
N ARG A 72 2.27 5.30 -8.17
CA ARG A 72 1.71 4.43 -7.13
C ARG A 72 2.70 3.31 -6.86
N GLY A 73 2.85 2.96 -5.59
CA GLY A 73 3.67 1.82 -5.22
C GLY A 73 3.64 1.55 -3.73
N TYR A 74 4.82 1.27 -3.19
CA TYR A 74 4.99 0.93 -1.79
C TYR A 74 6.35 1.42 -1.28
N THR A 75 6.51 1.46 0.03
CA THR A 75 7.79 1.68 0.70
C THR A 75 8.11 0.48 1.59
N SER A 76 9.39 0.10 1.64
CA SER A 76 9.88 -0.94 2.55
C SER A 76 9.88 -0.49 4.01
N ASN A 77 9.74 0.81 4.28
CA ASN A 77 9.64 1.34 5.62
C ASN A 77 8.19 1.21 6.13
N SER A 78 8.03 0.83 7.39
CA SER A 78 6.72 0.92 8.03
C SER A 78 6.43 2.40 8.32
N VAL A 79 5.51 2.97 7.55
CA VAL A 79 5.05 4.35 7.72
C VAL A 79 3.67 4.31 8.40
N GLU A 80 3.31 5.37 9.12
CA GLU A 80 1.99 5.51 9.71
C GLU A 80 0.91 5.56 8.62
N ASP A 81 -0.23 4.92 8.88
CA ASP A 81 -1.38 4.91 7.97
C ASP A 81 -1.99 6.33 7.86
N GLY A 82 -2.23 6.78 6.63
CA GLY A 82 -2.72 8.14 6.35
C GLY A 82 -1.65 9.24 6.46
N LYS A 83 -0.38 8.90 6.69
CA LYS A 83 0.70 9.90 6.71
C LYS A 83 0.90 10.50 5.32
N CYS A 84 1.17 11.80 5.27
CA CYS A 84 1.57 12.50 4.05
C CYS A 84 2.90 13.23 4.26
N GLU A 85 3.73 13.24 3.22
CA GLU A 85 5.02 13.91 3.17
C GLU A 85 5.07 14.82 1.95
N ASP A 86 5.16 16.13 2.17
CA ASP A 86 5.41 17.10 1.12
C ASP A 86 6.93 17.32 0.98
N THR A 87 7.44 17.15 -0.23
CA THR A 87 8.88 17.28 -0.56
C THR A 87 9.24 18.65 -1.13
N GLY A 88 8.25 19.52 -1.35
CA GLY A 88 8.33 20.78 -2.09
C GLY A 88 8.17 20.62 -3.61
N VAL A 89 8.23 19.40 -4.13
CA VAL A 89 8.04 19.08 -5.57
C VAL A 89 6.95 18.04 -5.81
N SER A 90 6.58 17.29 -4.78
CA SER A 90 5.53 16.29 -4.78
C SER A 90 4.92 16.17 -3.40
N ILE A 91 3.70 15.64 -3.34
CA ILE A 91 3.12 15.09 -2.12
C ILE A 91 3.07 13.58 -2.22
N LYS A 92 3.56 12.90 -1.18
CA LYS A 92 3.52 11.45 -1.06
C LYS A 92 2.65 11.06 0.11
N CYS A 93 1.57 10.33 -0.16
CA CYS A 93 0.67 9.78 0.84
C CYS A 93 0.89 8.29 1.02
N TYR A 94 0.75 7.84 2.25
CA TYR A 94 0.96 6.46 2.67
C TYR A 94 -0.30 5.89 3.28
N CYS A 95 -0.56 4.61 3.03
CA CYS A 95 -1.71 3.93 3.62
C CYS A 95 -1.43 2.44 3.87
N LYS A 96 -2.23 1.83 4.75
CA LYS A 96 -2.19 0.40 5.06
C LYS A 96 -3.48 -0.30 4.65
N GLY A 97 -3.33 -1.58 4.30
CA GLY A 97 -4.41 -2.44 3.85
C GLY A 97 -4.46 -2.63 2.34
N ASP A 98 -5.31 -3.56 1.92
CA ASP A 98 -5.38 -3.96 0.52
C ASP A 98 -5.90 -2.84 -0.36
N ILE A 99 -5.10 -2.49 -1.36
CA ILE A 99 -5.46 -1.59 -2.45
C ILE A 99 -5.87 -0.20 -1.88
N CYS A 100 -5.30 0.18 -0.74
CA CYS A 100 -5.63 1.44 -0.08
C CYS A 100 -5.16 2.64 -0.91
N ASN A 101 -4.07 2.46 -1.68
CA ASN A 101 -3.48 3.49 -2.54
C ASN A 101 -4.21 3.57 -3.90
N LYS A 102 -5.54 3.47 -3.89
CA LYS A 102 -6.43 3.67 -5.06
C LYS A 102 -6.78 5.13 -5.28
N HIS A 103 -6.74 5.90 -4.20
CA HIS A 103 -7.03 7.32 -4.22
C HIS A 103 -5.78 8.14 -4.43
N LEU A 104 -5.95 9.40 -4.85
CA LEU A 104 -4.88 10.37 -4.77
C LEU A 104 -4.68 10.83 -3.32
N CYS A 105 -3.74 11.76 -3.10
CA CYS A 105 -3.46 12.33 -1.78
C CYS A 105 -4.49 13.40 -1.36
N GLN A 106 -5.75 13.22 -1.70
CA GLN A 106 -6.84 14.18 -1.46
C GLN A 106 -7.21 14.31 0.02
N ASP A 107 -6.93 13.29 0.83
CA ASP A 107 -7.09 13.33 2.29
C ASP A 107 -5.92 14.01 3.01
N CYS A 108 -4.84 14.30 2.28
CA CYS A 108 -3.72 15.07 2.80
C CYS A 108 -4.08 16.55 2.79
N SER A 109 -4.01 17.18 3.95
CA SER A 109 -4.13 18.64 4.03
C SER A 109 -2.89 19.26 3.36
N ILE A 110 -3.10 19.93 2.23
CA ILE A 110 -2.10 20.76 1.53
C ILE A 110 -2.18 22.19 2.09
#